data_AF-A0AA41VMU4-F1
#
_entry.id   AF-A0AA41VMU4-F1
#
_cell.length_a   1.000
_cell.length_b   1.000
_cell.length_c   1.000
_cell.angle_alpha   90.00
_cell.angle_beta   90.00
_cell.angle_gamma   90.00
#
_symmetry.space_group_name_H-M   'P 1'
#
loop_
_entity.id
_entity.type
_entity.pdbx_description
1 polymer ?
#
loop_
_entity_poly.entity_id
_entity_poly.type
_entity_poly.pdbx_seq_one_letter_code
_entity_poly.pdbx_strand_id
1 'polypeptide(L)'
;MVMKEEVKKITVSTSPCAQLTSSYHQCFNKWYLEKFLKGEWDKEECVTEWEKYRACLSKHFEVKQLARFLEEEADAGFPKSNG
;
A
#
# COMPACT_ATOMS: atom_id res chain seq x y z
N MET A 1 -35.48 4.41 13.42
CA MET A 1 -34.59 5.13 12.49
C MET A 1 -33.62 4.11 11.93
N VAL A 2 -33.52 4.08 10.61
CA VAL A 2 -32.90 3.01 9.82
C VAL A 2 -31.39 2.97 10.04
N MET A 3 -30.84 1.77 10.25
CA MET A 3 -29.40 1.44 10.22
C MET A 3 -28.83 1.67 8.81
N LYS A 4 -28.58 2.94 8.49
CA LYS A 4 -27.81 3.43 7.34
C LYS A 4 -26.94 4.50 8.01
N GLU A 5 -25.64 4.34 8.19
CA GLU A 5 -24.68 4.47 7.10
C GLU A 5 -23.24 4.20 7.61
N GLU A 6 -22.99 3.11 8.35
CA GLU A 6 -21.63 2.74 8.81
C GLU A 6 -20.69 2.22 7.69
N VAL A 7 -21.01 2.46 6.41
CA VAL A 7 -20.30 1.86 5.26
C VAL A 7 -19.70 2.89 4.30
N LYS A 8 -19.86 4.20 4.51
CA LYS A 8 -19.50 5.20 3.47
C LYS A 8 -18.56 6.32 3.91
N LYS A 9 -17.71 6.05 4.91
CA LYS A 9 -16.53 6.86 5.17
C LYS A 9 -15.31 5.99 5.50
N ILE A 10 -15.15 4.89 4.77
CA ILE A 10 -13.81 4.57 4.26
C ILE A 10 -13.51 5.74 3.34
N THR A 11 -13.06 6.83 3.95
CA THR A 11 -12.51 7.96 3.23
C THR A 11 -11.54 7.33 2.26
N VAL A 12 -11.80 7.48 0.96
CA VAL A 12 -10.73 7.87 0.07
C VAL A 12 -10.07 9.01 0.83
N SER A 13 -9.08 8.65 1.64
CA SER A 13 -8.21 9.59 2.28
C SER A 13 -7.71 10.34 1.08
N THR A 14 -8.05 11.63 0.97
CA THR A 14 -7.42 12.56 0.05
C THR A 14 -5.97 12.74 0.52
N SER A 15 -5.27 11.61 0.61
CA SER A 15 -3.86 11.53 0.79
C SER A 15 -3.27 12.23 -0.42
N PRO A 16 -2.30 13.13 -0.21
CA PRO A 16 -1.61 13.78 -1.32
C PRO A 16 -0.97 12.76 -2.29
N CYS A 17 -0.85 11.50 -1.88
CA CYS A 17 -0.28 10.42 -2.67
C CYS A 17 -1.32 9.44 -3.24
N ALA A 18 -2.63 9.64 -3.05
CA ALA A 18 -3.65 8.65 -3.38
C ALA A 18 -3.63 8.17 -4.85
N GLN A 19 -3.33 9.07 -5.80
CA GLN A 19 -3.19 8.71 -7.21
C GLN A 19 -1.95 7.86 -7.48
N LEU A 20 -0.83 8.17 -6.81
CA LEU A 20 0.42 7.42 -6.92
C LEU A 20 0.30 6.05 -6.26
N THR A 21 -0.41 5.97 -5.12
CA THR A 21 -0.79 4.72 -4.46
C THR A 21 -1.55 3.83 -5.44
N SER A 22 -2.64 4.32 -6.03
CA SER A 22 -3.45 3.54 -6.99
C SER A 22 -2.62 3.01 -8.17
N SER A 23 -1.78 3.87 -8.77
CA SER A 23 -0.90 3.48 -9.87
C SER A 23 0.09 2.37 -9.47
N TYR A 24 0.70 2.49 -8.30
CA TYR A 24 1.62 1.47 -7.78
C TYR A 24 0.89 0.15 -7.50
N HIS A 25 -0.26 0.19 -6.82
CA HIS A 25 -1.03 -1.02 -6.51
C HIS A 25 -1.52 -1.74 -7.78
N GLN A 26 -1.95 -1.01 -8.80
CA GLN A 26 -2.35 -1.61 -10.07
C GLN A 26 -1.19 -2.34 -10.74
N CYS A 27 0.01 -1.73 -10.77
CA CYS A 27 1.20 -2.37 -11.30
C CYS A 27 1.57 -3.62 -10.48
N PHE A 28 1.66 -3.47 -9.15
CA PHE A 28 2.06 -4.53 -8.24
C PHE A 28 1.11 -5.74 -8.32
N ASN A 29 -0.21 -5.52 -8.35
CA ASN A 29 -1.18 -6.61 -8.44
C ASN A 29 -1.02 -7.41 -9.74
N LYS A 30 -0.77 -6.72 -10.86
CA LYS A 30 -0.50 -7.37 -12.14
C LYS A 30 0.79 -8.19 -12.07
N TRP A 31 1.87 -7.58 -11.60
CA TRP A 31 3.17 -8.25 -11.44
C TRP A 31 3.07 -9.45 -10.49
N TYR A 32 2.32 -9.34 -9.40
CA TYR A 32 2.11 -10.42 -8.45
C TYR A 32 1.49 -11.65 -9.13
N LEU A 33 0.38 -11.46 -9.86
CA LEU A 33 -0.32 -12.54 -10.54
C LEU A 33 0.47 -13.13 -11.71
N GLU A 34 1.15 -12.28 -12.48
CA GLU A 34 1.77 -12.69 -13.73
C GLU A 34 3.21 -13.16 -13.59
N LYS A 35 3.94 -12.67 -12.57
CA LYS A 35 5.38 -12.86 -12.37
C LYS A 35 5.68 -13.55 -11.06
N PHE A 36 5.25 -12.96 -9.94
CA PHE A 36 5.59 -13.46 -8.61
C PHE A 36 5.11 -14.89 -8.39
N LEU A 37 3.84 -15.18 -8.69
CA LEU A 37 3.26 -16.52 -8.55
C LEU A 37 3.88 -17.56 -9.50
N LYS A 38 4.56 -17.11 -10.56
CA LYS A 38 5.24 -18.00 -11.53
C LYS A 38 6.73 -18.16 -11.23
N GLY A 39 7.24 -17.54 -10.16
CA GLY A 39 8.66 -17.58 -9.81
C GLY A 39 9.56 -16.62 -10.60
N GLU A 40 8.98 -15.68 -11.36
CA GLU A 40 9.75 -14.64 -12.08
C GLU A 40 9.92 -13.41 -11.18
N TRP A 41 10.94 -13.39 -10.30
CA TRP A 41 11.10 -12.32 -9.30
C TRP A 41 12.07 -11.21 -9.70
N ASP A 42 12.98 -11.48 -10.62
CA ASP A 42 14.08 -10.56 -10.98
C ASP A 42 13.65 -9.36 -11.84
N LYS A 43 12.33 -9.14 -12.01
CA LYS A 43 11.79 -8.12 -12.90
C LYS A 43 11.31 -6.91 -12.12
N GLU A 44 12.04 -5.80 -12.29
CA GLU A 44 11.78 -4.49 -11.69
C GLU A 44 10.68 -3.68 -12.42
N GLU A 45 9.56 -4.32 -12.77
CA GLU A 45 8.53 -3.70 -13.64
C GLU A 45 7.77 -2.54 -12.96
N CYS A 46 7.66 -2.53 -11.63
CA CYS A 46 6.88 -1.53 -10.88
C CYS A 46 7.74 -0.56 -10.05
N VAL A 47 9.06 -0.58 -10.22
CA VAL A 47 9.99 0.24 -9.43
C VAL A 47 9.76 1.73 -9.69
N THR A 48 9.43 2.13 -10.92
CA THR A 48 9.20 3.54 -11.27
C THR A 48 7.97 4.11 -10.55
N GLU A 49 6.85 3.38 -10.53
CA GLU A 49 5.64 3.77 -9.81
C GLU A 49 5.87 3.78 -8.31
N TRP A 50 6.61 2.78 -7.81
CA TRP A 50 6.98 2.69 -6.41
C TRP A 50 7.82 3.87 -5.94
N GLU A 51 8.82 4.28 -6.70
CA GLU A 51 9.67 5.42 -6.36
C GLU A 51 8.88 6.74 -6.28
N LYS A 52 7.97 6.97 -7.23
CA LYS A 52 7.08 8.14 -7.21
C LYS A 52 6.19 8.13 -5.96
N TYR A 53 5.60 6.98 -5.64
CA TYR A 53 4.77 6.83 -4.45
C TYR A 53 5.57 7.06 -3.17
N ARG A 54 6.74 6.42 -3.04
CA ARG A 54 7.65 6.57 -1.90
C ARG A 54 8.09 8.02 -1.72
N ALA A 55 8.47 8.71 -2.80
CA ALA A 55 8.89 10.11 -2.74
C ALA A 55 7.76 11.03 -2.23
N CYS A 56 6.52 10.76 -2.65
CA CYS A 56 5.35 11.48 -2.12
C CYS A 56 5.15 11.21 -0.63
N LEU A 57 5.25 9.95 -0.19
CA LEU A 57 5.16 9.61 1.23
C LEU A 57 6.22 10.32 2.06
N SER A 58 7.48 10.31 1.63
CA SER A 58 8.57 10.98 2.33
C SER A 58 8.40 12.50 2.43
N LYS A 59 7.67 13.11 1.49
CA LYS A 59 7.41 14.56 1.50
C LYS A 59 6.25 14.94 2.43
N HIS A 60 5.24 14.08 2.55
CA HIS A 60 3.99 14.39 3.25
C HIS A 60 3.86 13.75 4.63
N PHE A 61 4.68 12.75 4.93
CA PHE A 61 4.74 12.11 6.23
C PHE A 61 6.13 12.30 6.82
N GLU A 62 6.19 12.79 8.07
CA GLU A 62 7.42 12.66 8.84
C GLU A 62 7.73 11.17 8.99
N VAL A 63 8.96 10.76 8.70
CA VAL A 63 9.41 9.35 8.75
C VAL A 63 8.99 8.66 10.06
N LYS A 64 8.93 9.41 11.17
CA LYS A 64 8.46 8.92 12.47
C LYS A 64 6.95 8.58 12.51
N GLN A 65 6.12 9.40 11.88
CA GLN A 65 4.67 9.14 11.81
C GLN A 65 4.35 7.99 10.84
N LEU A 66 5.08 7.92 9.73
CA LEU A 66 4.96 6.80 8.80
C LEU A 66 5.43 5.48 9.44
N ALA A 67 6.56 5.50 10.15
CA ALA A 67 7.08 4.32 10.84
C ALA A 67 6.09 3.80 11.90
N ARG A 68 5.51 4.68 12.72
CA ARG A 68 4.52 4.28 13.72
C ARG A 68 3.27 3.67 13.09
N PHE A 69 2.77 4.27 12.01
CA PHE A 69 1.61 3.75 11.28
C PHE A 69 1.91 2.38 10.63
N LEU A 70 3.10 2.22 10.04
CA LEU A 70 3.51 0.94 9.44
C LEU A 70 3.76 -0.14 10.49
N GLU A 71 4.25 0.21 11.68
CA GLU A 71 4.46 -0.75 12.79
C GLU A 71 3.12 -1.26 13.34
N GLU A 72 2.11 -0.39 13.44
CA GLU A 72 0.74 -0.76 13.82
C GLU A 72 0.07 -1.68 12.77
N GLU A 73 0.23 -1.39 11.47
CA GLU A 73 -0.32 -2.22 10.39
C GLU A 73 0.46 -3.54 10.17
N ALA A 74 1.78 -3.53 10.36
CA ALA A 74 2.61 -4.73 10.18
C ALA A 74 2.33 -5.81 11.23
N ASP A 75 1.98 -5.41 12.47
CA ASP A 75 1.57 -6.37 13.51
C ASP A 75 0.16 -6.93 13.27
N ALA A 76 -0.66 -6.25 12.46
CA ALA A 76 -2.00 -6.69 12.07
C ALA A 76 -2.04 -7.58 10.82
N GLY A 77 -1.04 -7.48 9.93
CA GLY A 77 -1.11 -8.02 8.56
C GLY A 77 -0.32 -9.30 8.26
N PHE A 78 0.55 -9.77 9.15
CA PHE A 78 1.38 -10.95 8.88
C PHE A 78 1.24 -12.00 10.00
N PRO A 79 0.69 -13.21 9.75
CA PRO A 79 0.73 -14.27 10.73
C PRO A 79 2.20 -14.62 10.98
N LYS A 80 2.69 -14.34 12.20
CA LYS A 80 4.02 -14.78 12.62
C LYS A 80 4.03 -16.30 12.56
N SER A 81 4.81 -16.87 11.64
CA SER A 81 5.08 -18.31 11.66
C SER A 81 5.93 -18.61 12.89
N ASN A 82 5.30 -19.13 13.94
CA ASN A 82 6.03 -19.76 15.03
C ASN A 82 6.72 -21.01 14.45
N GLY A 83 8.05 -21.00 14.49
CA GLY A 83 8.85 -22.22 14.39
C GLY A 83 8.76 -23.01 15.69
#